data_AF-A0A517MMG3-F1
#
_entry.id   AF-A0A517MMG3-F1
#
_cell.length_a   1.000
_cell.length_b   1.000
_cell.length_c   1.000
_cell.angle_alpha   90.00
_cell.angle_beta   90.00
_cell.angle_gamma   90.00
#
_symmetry.space_group_name_H-M   'P 1'
#
loop_
_entity.id
_entity.type
_entity.pdbx_description
1 polymer ?
#
loop_
_entity_poly.entity_id
_entity_poly.type
_entity_poly.pdbx_seq_one_letter_code
_entity_poly.pdbx_strand_id
1 'polypeptide(L)'
;MSETEQPLAFIAESSRIERPIILVGCVRSGTTLLRLMLDSHPEIAFHFEFEFAVERISPDGIFPPLDLYRDHLNSNRIFQLCNYDIDKNLSYKDLINSFLLQKKQNKRFVGATIHKYLDRIPYLFEDARYIHLVRDPRDVARSIVAMGWAGTSFTATKMWLETERHWDLLRKHIPDHDVIDVRYEDLLEAPKAHLAKICHWAGVEYSPRMLDYPTNSSYGKPDSRLAHQWKSKARSVEIRQSEAAAGDALIQRSYEPSGEDALSVGAWRRCMYAATDWQWRLRFRIRRYGIGLYAADLLARKLRIHSIRQMTRIRIDDLDNAAMR
;
A
#
# COMPACT_ATOMS: atom_id res chain seq x y z
N MET A 1 36.70 45.13 25.40
CA MET A 1 37.06 43.70 25.31
C MET A 1 36.43 42.98 26.48
N SER A 2 35.31 42.32 26.23
CA SER A 2 34.70 41.29 27.07
C SER A 2 33.56 40.71 26.22
N GLU A 3 33.94 39.84 25.28
CA GLU A 3 32.99 38.98 24.58
C GLU A 3 32.51 37.94 25.58
N THR A 4 31.22 37.98 25.89
CA THR A 4 30.54 36.94 26.65
C THR A 4 29.88 36.02 25.62
N GLU A 5 30.58 34.93 25.28
CA GLU A 5 29.99 33.83 24.53
C GLU A 5 28.87 33.20 25.37
N GLN A 6 27.62 33.40 24.94
CA GLN A 6 26.52 32.55 25.36
C GLN A 6 26.70 31.18 24.70
N PRO A 7 26.59 30.06 25.44
CA PRO A 7 26.63 28.76 24.80
C PRO A 7 25.39 28.60 23.93
N LEU A 8 25.61 28.42 22.63
CA LEU A 8 24.62 27.95 21.67
C LEU A 8 23.98 26.67 22.23
N ALA A 9 22.78 26.80 22.78
CA ALA A 9 21.93 25.68 23.10
C ALA A 9 21.68 24.93 21.79
N PHE A 10 22.39 23.81 21.62
CA PHE A 10 22.13 22.84 20.58
C PHE A 10 20.69 22.37 20.79
N ILE A 11 19.77 22.89 19.99
CA ILE A 11 18.39 22.40 19.95
C ILE A 11 18.50 20.94 19.53
N ALA A 12 18.32 20.02 20.47
CA ALA A 12 18.08 18.64 20.15
C ALA A 12 16.79 18.61 19.33
N GLU A 13 16.91 18.55 17.99
CA GLU A 13 15.80 18.19 17.13
C GLU A 13 15.16 16.95 17.73
N SER A 14 13.85 17.02 18.03
CA SER A 14 13.09 15.91 18.59
C SER A 14 13.43 14.65 17.79
N SER A 15 14.13 13.70 18.41
CA SER A 15 14.65 12.51 17.72
C SER A 15 13.53 11.57 17.27
N ARG A 16 12.26 11.90 17.56
CA ARG A 16 11.09 11.09 17.29
C ARG A 16 10.24 11.69 16.18
N ILE A 17 9.92 10.88 15.17
CA ILE A 17 8.91 11.24 14.17
C ILE A 17 7.52 11.11 14.79
N GLU A 18 6.93 12.22 15.19
CA GLU A 18 5.58 12.26 15.80
C GLU A 18 4.47 12.28 14.75
N ARG A 19 4.67 13.02 13.65
CA ARG A 19 3.64 13.30 12.63
C ARG A 19 4.04 12.81 11.22
N PRO A 20 4.22 11.49 11.00
CA PRO A 20 4.55 10.97 9.68
C PRO A 20 3.39 11.18 8.70
N ILE A 21 3.71 11.23 7.41
CA ILE A 21 2.71 11.25 6.33
C ILE A 21 2.42 9.81 5.91
N ILE A 22 1.20 9.32 6.12
CA ILE A 22 0.81 7.96 5.78
C ILE A 22 -0.02 7.95 4.49
N LEU A 23 0.49 7.31 3.46
CA LEU A 23 -0.27 7.03 2.24
C LEU A 23 -1.08 5.76 2.45
N VAL A 24 -2.40 5.89 2.37
CA VAL A 24 -3.34 4.77 2.47
C VAL A 24 -4.14 4.65 1.19
N GLY A 25 -4.60 3.44 0.89
CA GLY A 25 -5.41 3.14 -0.29
C GLY A 25 -5.31 1.66 -0.62
N CYS A 26 -6.28 1.14 -1.38
CA CYS A 26 -6.21 -0.27 -1.78
C CYS A 26 -4.97 -0.50 -2.65
N VAL A 27 -4.33 -1.67 -2.49
CA VAL A 27 -3.32 -2.13 -3.45
C VAL A 27 -3.88 -2.01 -4.88
N ARG A 28 -3.01 -1.64 -5.82
CA ARG A 28 -3.37 -1.38 -7.24
C ARG A 28 -4.16 -0.08 -7.49
N SER A 29 -4.34 0.77 -6.48
CA SER A 29 -4.89 2.13 -6.64
C SER A 29 -3.85 3.17 -7.09
N GLY A 30 -2.60 2.76 -7.33
CA GLY A 30 -1.52 3.68 -7.74
C GLY A 30 -0.67 4.21 -6.59
N THR A 31 -0.74 3.60 -5.40
CA THR A 31 0.06 3.98 -4.23
C THR A 31 1.56 3.96 -4.51
N THR A 32 2.05 2.96 -5.26
CA THR A 32 3.45 2.92 -5.71
C THR A 32 3.85 4.12 -6.59
N LEU A 33 2.95 4.59 -7.46
CA LEU A 33 3.21 5.75 -8.31
C LEU A 33 3.32 7.02 -7.45
N LEU A 34 2.33 7.26 -6.59
CA LEU A 34 2.30 8.45 -5.75
C LEU A 34 3.46 8.48 -4.75
N ARG A 35 3.77 7.34 -4.09
CA ARG A 35 4.92 7.28 -3.17
C ARG A 35 6.25 7.54 -3.89
N LEU A 36 6.40 7.10 -5.15
CA LEU A 36 7.61 7.37 -5.94
C LEU A 36 7.76 8.87 -6.24
N MET A 37 6.64 9.54 -6.55
CA MET A 37 6.63 10.99 -6.74
C MET A 37 7.00 11.73 -5.45
N LEU A 38 6.42 11.31 -4.32
CA LEU A 38 6.70 11.89 -3.00
C LEU A 38 8.16 11.67 -2.58
N ASP A 39 8.70 10.46 -2.75
CA ASP A 39 10.09 10.13 -2.39
C ASP A 39 11.12 10.85 -3.28
N SER A 40 10.72 11.30 -4.47
CA SER A 40 11.56 12.11 -5.36
C SER A 40 11.61 13.59 -5.00
N HIS A 41 10.74 14.04 -4.08
CA HIS A 41 10.76 15.40 -3.56
C HIS A 41 12.04 15.65 -2.73
N PRO A 42 12.69 16.84 -2.82
CA PRO A 42 13.90 17.13 -2.05
C PRO A 42 13.69 17.10 -0.53
N GLU A 43 12.50 17.48 -0.05
CA GLU A 43 12.19 17.57 1.39
C GLU A 43 11.38 16.39 1.96
N ILE A 44 10.91 15.45 1.12
CA ILE A 44 10.07 14.32 1.58
C ILE A 44 10.77 13.00 1.28
N ALA A 45 10.98 12.19 2.30
CA ALA A 45 11.31 10.77 2.15
C ALA A 45 10.02 9.94 2.25
N PHE A 46 9.89 8.87 1.48
CA PHE A 46 8.68 8.05 1.50
C PHE A 46 8.97 6.55 1.46
N HIS A 47 8.59 5.83 2.51
CA HIS A 47 8.71 4.38 2.61
C HIS A 47 7.69 3.68 1.71
N PHE A 48 8.10 2.59 1.05
CA PHE A 48 7.29 1.90 0.05
C PHE A 48 6.16 1.05 0.64
N GLU A 49 6.42 0.03 1.44
CA GLU A 49 5.39 -0.81 2.10
C GLU A 49 5.79 -0.96 3.57
N PHE A 50 5.00 -0.42 4.49
CA PHE A 50 5.34 -0.31 5.92
C PHE A 50 4.39 -1.11 6.82
N GLU A 51 3.71 -2.12 6.26
CA GLU A 51 2.76 -2.97 6.96
C GLU A 51 3.40 -3.71 8.15
N PHE A 52 4.70 -4.03 8.09
CA PHE A 52 5.41 -4.68 9.19
C PHE A 52 5.33 -3.88 10.49
N ALA A 53 5.15 -2.55 10.41
CA ALA A 53 5.00 -1.70 11.57
C ALA A 53 3.68 -1.93 12.32
N VAL A 54 2.61 -2.36 11.64
CA VAL A 54 1.25 -2.45 12.20
C VAL A 54 0.68 -3.87 12.22
N GLU A 55 1.18 -4.78 11.38
CA GLU A 55 0.54 -6.08 11.14
C GLU A 55 0.58 -7.03 12.35
N ARG A 56 1.52 -6.81 13.28
CA ARG A 56 1.68 -7.59 14.50
C ARG A 56 1.01 -6.98 15.74
N ILE A 57 0.48 -5.76 15.64
CA ILE A 57 -0.33 -5.13 16.70
C ILE A 57 -1.68 -5.86 16.77
N SER A 58 -2.21 -6.15 17.96
CA SER A 58 -3.54 -6.75 18.07
C SER A 58 -4.64 -5.73 17.67
N PRO A 59 -5.88 -6.18 17.37
CA PRO A 59 -7.00 -5.28 17.17
C PRO A 59 -7.25 -4.33 18.35
N ASP A 60 -6.91 -4.76 19.58
CA ASP A 60 -7.06 -3.96 20.81
C ASP A 60 -5.83 -3.09 21.12
N GLY A 61 -4.88 -2.98 20.18
CA GLY A 61 -3.69 -2.14 20.35
C GLY A 61 -2.57 -2.75 21.19
N ILE A 62 -2.61 -4.05 21.47
CA ILE A 62 -1.56 -4.74 22.24
C ILE A 62 -0.37 -5.01 21.33
N PHE A 63 0.81 -4.51 21.74
CA PHE A 63 2.07 -4.76 21.03
C PHE A 63 2.58 -6.20 21.28
N PRO A 64 3.16 -6.84 20.27
CA PRO A 64 3.76 -8.16 20.43
C PRO A 64 5.00 -8.10 21.33
N PRO A 65 5.39 -9.21 21.98
CA PRO A 65 6.71 -9.36 22.59
C PRO A 65 7.83 -9.03 21.58
N LEU A 66 8.85 -8.30 22.04
CA LEU A 66 9.88 -7.73 21.16
C LEU A 66 10.77 -8.78 20.49
N ASP A 67 11.05 -9.90 21.17
CA ASP A 67 11.74 -11.06 20.63
C ASP A 67 10.97 -11.64 19.43
N LEU A 68 9.67 -11.92 19.60
CA LEU A 68 8.81 -12.42 18.53
C LEU A 68 8.68 -11.42 17.37
N TYR A 69 8.66 -10.12 17.67
CA TYR A 69 8.61 -9.10 16.64
C TYR A 69 9.91 -9.02 15.83
N ARG A 70 11.07 -9.15 16.48
CA ARG A 70 12.37 -9.15 15.79
C ARG A 70 12.53 -10.37 14.89
N ASP A 71 12.09 -11.55 15.34
CA ASP A 71 12.04 -12.75 14.50
C ASP A 71 11.13 -12.56 13.29
N HIS A 72 10.02 -11.86 13.49
CA HIS A 72 9.14 -11.46 12.40
C HIS A 72 9.85 -10.50 11.42
N LEU A 73 10.55 -9.45 11.88
CA LEU A 73 11.33 -8.55 11.01
C LEU A 73 12.39 -9.31 10.20
N ASN A 74 13.09 -10.26 10.83
CA ASN A 74 14.11 -11.09 10.20
C ASN A 74 13.54 -12.01 9.10
N SER A 75 12.24 -12.36 9.19
CA SER A 75 11.56 -13.20 8.20
C SER A 75 10.66 -12.42 7.23
N ASN A 76 10.44 -11.12 7.47
CA ASN A 76 9.60 -10.27 6.64
C ASN A 76 10.37 -9.79 5.41
N ARG A 77 10.01 -10.31 4.22
CA ARG A 77 10.66 -9.98 2.95
C ARG A 77 10.72 -8.48 2.66
N ILE A 78 9.64 -7.75 2.93
CA ILE A 78 9.57 -6.31 2.68
C ILE A 78 10.57 -5.58 3.56
N PHE A 79 10.61 -5.91 4.86
CA PHE A 79 11.59 -5.36 5.78
C PHE A 79 13.03 -5.67 5.35
N GLN A 80 13.32 -6.91 4.94
CA GLN A 80 14.66 -7.31 4.49
C GLN A 80 15.15 -6.51 3.27
N LEU A 81 14.25 -6.03 2.40
CA LEU A 81 14.61 -5.16 1.27
C LEU A 81 15.00 -3.74 1.70
N CYS A 82 14.62 -3.32 2.91
CA CYS A 82 14.88 -1.97 3.42
C CYS A 82 16.31 -1.80 3.92
N ASN A 83 16.95 -2.91 4.33
CA ASN A 83 18.29 -2.93 4.91
C ASN A 83 18.42 -1.98 6.12
N TYR A 84 17.43 -1.98 7.00
CA TYR A 84 17.44 -1.18 8.23
C TYR A 84 18.17 -1.89 9.37
N ASP A 85 18.84 -1.08 10.19
CA ASP A 85 19.44 -1.52 11.43
C ASP A 85 18.36 -1.72 12.49
N ILE A 86 18.40 -2.86 13.18
CA ILE A 86 17.50 -3.21 14.27
C ILE A 86 18.21 -2.99 15.61
N ASP A 87 17.88 -1.91 16.29
CA ASP A 87 18.34 -1.69 17.66
C ASP A 87 17.52 -2.53 18.65
N LYS A 88 18.20 -3.45 19.33
CA LYS A 88 17.59 -4.41 20.27
C LYS A 88 17.24 -3.80 21.63
N ASN A 89 17.65 -2.57 21.89
CA ASN A 89 17.37 -1.88 23.15
C ASN A 89 16.11 -1.00 23.08
N LEU A 90 15.56 -0.80 21.87
CA LEU A 90 14.37 0.04 21.68
C LEU A 90 13.07 -0.70 22.02
N SER A 91 12.10 0.07 22.53
CA SER A 91 10.70 -0.36 22.64
C SER A 91 10.08 -0.59 21.26
N TYR A 92 8.88 -1.17 21.19
CA TYR A 92 8.22 -1.41 19.89
C TYR A 92 8.04 -0.11 19.12
N LYS A 93 7.43 0.91 19.77
CA LYS A 93 7.17 2.22 19.14
C LYS A 93 8.46 2.91 18.70
N ASP A 94 9.49 2.88 19.55
CA ASP A 94 10.76 3.55 19.25
C ASP A 94 11.54 2.81 18.15
N LEU A 95 11.43 1.49 18.08
CA LEU A 95 11.99 0.68 16.99
C LEU A 95 11.31 0.99 15.65
N ILE A 96 9.98 1.11 15.62
CA ILE A 96 9.29 1.57 14.41
C ILE A 96 9.73 2.97 14.02
N ASN A 97 9.84 3.87 15.01
CA ASN A 97 10.26 5.25 14.77
C ASN A 97 11.67 5.31 14.19
N SER A 98 12.60 4.48 14.68
CA SER A 98 13.97 4.43 14.18
C SER A 98 14.04 4.04 12.70
N PHE A 99 13.15 3.18 12.21
CA PHE A 99 13.05 2.87 10.78
C PHE A 99 12.62 4.08 9.94
N LEU A 100 11.69 4.89 10.45
CA LEU A 100 11.30 6.14 9.79
C LEU A 100 12.44 7.16 9.80
N LEU A 101 13.23 7.26 10.88
CA LEU A 101 14.42 8.12 10.93
C LEU A 101 15.48 7.68 9.91
N GLN A 102 15.75 6.36 9.84
CA GLN A 102 16.67 5.79 8.85
C GLN A 102 16.20 6.08 7.42
N LYS A 103 14.88 6.04 7.15
CA LYS A 103 14.32 6.44 5.84
C LYS A 103 14.40 7.94 5.60
N LYS A 104 14.12 8.76 6.62
CA LYS A 104 14.09 10.23 6.54
C LYS A 104 15.44 10.79 6.12
N GLN A 105 16.53 10.23 6.66
CA GLN A 105 17.87 10.78 6.50
C GLN A 105 17.86 12.29 6.80
N ASN A 106 18.38 13.11 5.88
CA ASN A 106 18.46 14.57 6.01
C ASN A 106 17.21 15.31 5.48
N LYS A 107 16.18 14.60 5.00
CA LYS A 107 14.97 15.25 4.48
C LYS A 107 14.09 15.76 5.62
N ARG A 108 13.32 16.81 5.38
CA ARG A 108 12.49 17.46 6.41
C ARG A 108 11.32 16.59 6.88
N PHE A 109 10.65 15.90 5.95
CA PHE A 109 9.51 15.05 6.24
C PHE A 109 9.78 13.60 5.85
N VAL A 110 9.10 12.68 6.53
CA VAL A 110 9.07 11.27 6.16
C VAL A 110 7.63 10.77 6.15
N GLY A 111 7.33 9.93 5.18
CA GLY A 111 6.08 9.21 5.09
C GLY A 111 6.27 7.73 4.81
N ALA A 112 5.16 7.00 4.84
CA ALA A 112 5.11 5.56 4.61
C ALA A 112 3.79 5.16 3.97
N THR A 113 3.79 4.11 3.15
CA THR A 113 2.55 3.56 2.60
C THR A 113 2.09 2.37 3.43
N ILE A 114 0.80 2.33 3.77
CA ILE A 114 0.17 1.21 4.48
C ILE A 114 -1.16 0.89 3.80
N HIS A 115 -1.33 -0.34 3.34
CA HIS A 115 -2.56 -0.77 2.64
C HIS A 115 -3.54 -1.55 3.52
N LYS A 116 -3.08 -2.04 4.69
CA LYS A 116 -3.84 -2.95 5.56
C LYS A 116 -3.65 -2.59 7.02
N TYR A 117 -4.59 -3.04 7.86
CA TYR A 117 -4.56 -2.80 9.30
C TYR A 117 -4.55 -1.30 9.63
N LEU A 118 -5.30 -0.51 8.85
CA LEU A 118 -5.32 0.95 8.96
C LEU A 118 -5.79 1.40 10.35
N ASP A 119 -6.72 0.64 10.94
CA ASP A 119 -7.21 0.76 12.31
C ASP A 119 -6.11 0.72 13.37
N ARG A 120 -4.94 0.16 13.04
CA ARG A 120 -3.82 0.01 13.99
C ARG A 120 -2.78 1.11 13.92
N ILE A 121 -2.85 1.97 12.90
CA ILE A 121 -1.91 3.10 12.73
C ILE A 121 -1.93 4.05 13.95
N PRO A 122 -3.10 4.43 14.51
CA PRO A 122 -3.15 5.35 15.65
C PRO A 122 -2.47 4.81 16.92
N TYR A 123 -2.35 3.49 17.09
CA TYR A 123 -1.61 2.93 18.22
C TYR A 123 -0.11 3.26 18.17
N LEU A 124 0.44 3.55 16.98
CA LEU A 124 1.84 3.94 16.78
C LEU A 124 2.03 5.43 16.66
N PHE A 125 1.19 6.06 15.85
CA PHE A 125 1.32 7.45 15.43
C PHE A 125 0.00 8.15 15.69
N GLU A 126 -0.11 8.74 16.88
CA GLU A 126 -1.33 9.42 17.32
C GLU A 126 -1.63 10.64 16.45
N ASP A 127 -0.59 11.34 15.98
CA ASP A 127 -0.69 12.58 15.21
C ASP A 127 -0.29 12.41 13.71
N ALA A 128 -0.44 11.19 13.17
CA ALA A 128 -0.18 10.92 11.76
C ALA A 128 -1.11 11.74 10.85
N ARG A 129 -0.56 12.16 9.71
CA ARG A 129 -1.31 12.80 8.62
C ARG A 129 -1.51 11.82 7.49
N TYR A 130 -2.64 11.88 6.79
CA TYR A 130 -3.03 10.85 5.84
C TYR A 130 -3.25 11.39 4.43
N ILE A 131 -2.63 10.75 3.46
CA ILE A 131 -3.00 10.86 2.06
C ILE A 131 -3.86 9.64 1.75
N HIS A 132 -5.14 9.84 1.45
CA HIS A 132 -6.02 8.76 1.03
C HIS A 132 -6.12 8.72 -0.49
N LEU A 133 -5.54 7.69 -1.09
CA LEU A 133 -5.56 7.47 -2.53
C LEU A 133 -6.64 6.46 -2.89
N VAL A 134 -7.67 6.94 -3.59
CA VAL A 134 -8.75 6.11 -4.12
C VAL A 134 -8.64 6.00 -5.64
N ARG A 135 -9.00 4.83 -6.17
CA ARG A 135 -9.10 4.54 -7.61
C ARG A 135 -10.41 3.82 -7.88
N ASP A 136 -10.95 3.96 -9.09
CA ASP A 136 -12.15 3.25 -9.52
C ASP A 136 -12.04 1.73 -9.24
N PRO A 137 -12.96 1.14 -8.46
CA PRO A 137 -12.89 -0.27 -8.08
C PRO A 137 -12.87 -1.22 -9.28
N ARG A 138 -13.44 -0.82 -10.41
CA ARG A 138 -13.47 -1.63 -11.64
C ARG A 138 -12.07 -1.74 -12.27
N ASP A 139 -11.30 -0.66 -12.23
CA ASP A 139 -9.89 -0.67 -12.65
C ASP A 139 -8.99 -1.42 -11.66
N VAL A 140 -9.23 -1.22 -10.35
CA VAL A 140 -8.53 -1.96 -9.30
C VAL A 140 -8.76 -3.47 -9.46
N ALA A 141 -10.00 -3.89 -9.64
CA ALA A 141 -10.37 -5.28 -9.84
C ALA A 141 -9.69 -5.90 -11.05
N ARG A 142 -9.70 -5.22 -12.21
CA ARG A 142 -8.99 -5.70 -13.41
C ARG A 142 -7.50 -5.86 -13.15
N SER A 143 -6.88 -4.92 -12.44
CA SER A 143 -5.45 -5.00 -12.10
C SER A 143 -5.14 -6.17 -11.17
N ILE A 144 -5.95 -6.40 -10.13
CA ILE A 144 -5.81 -7.51 -9.18
C ILE A 144 -5.98 -8.87 -9.88
N VAL A 145 -6.95 -8.98 -10.80
CA VAL A 145 -7.16 -10.20 -11.59
C VAL A 145 -5.96 -10.45 -12.51
N ALA A 146 -5.46 -9.42 -13.20
CA ALA A 146 -4.28 -9.54 -14.07
C ALA A 146 -3.02 -10.01 -13.31
N MET A 147 -2.90 -9.61 -12.03
CA MET A 147 -1.80 -10.04 -11.16
C MET A 147 -1.92 -11.48 -10.65
N GLY A 148 -3.06 -12.14 -10.87
CA GLY A 148 -3.27 -13.50 -10.37
C GLY A 148 -3.84 -13.59 -8.96
N TRP A 149 -4.16 -12.45 -8.34
CA TRP A 149 -4.47 -12.39 -6.90
C TRP A 149 -5.93 -12.76 -6.61
N ALA A 150 -6.80 -12.58 -7.59
CA ALA A 150 -8.19 -13.04 -7.60
C ALA A 150 -8.55 -13.55 -9.00
N GLY A 151 -9.47 -14.51 -9.07
CA GLY A 151 -9.96 -15.10 -10.32
C GLY A 151 -11.27 -14.54 -10.84
N THR A 152 -11.89 -13.60 -10.09
CA THR A 152 -13.12 -12.91 -10.51
C THR A 152 -13.06 -11.44 -10.09
N SER A 153 -13.70 -10.55 -10.86
CA SER A 153 -13.80 -9.14 -10.51
C SER A 153 -14.58 -8.93 -9.20
N PHE A 154 -15.52 -9.82 -8.88
CA PHE A 154 -16.25 -9.78 -7.62
C PHE A 154 -15.31 -10.03 -6.43
N THR A 155 -14.47 -11.07 -6.48
CA THR A 155 -13.49 -11.35 -5.43
C THR A 155 -12.41 -10.28 -5.35
N ALA A 156 -11.94 -9.78 -6.50
CA ALA A 156 -10.94 -8.73 -6.56
C ALA A 156 -11.43 -7.42 -5.92
N THR A 157 -12.66 -7.00 -6.23
CA THR A 157 -13.25 -5.76 -5.70
C THR A 157 -13.47 -5.81 -4.19
N LYS A 158 -13.64 -7.00 -3.60
CA LYS A 158 -13.73 -7.13 -2.14
C LYS A 158 -12.45 -6.66 -1.43
N MET A 159 -11.28 -6.76 -2.06
CA MET A 159 -10.03 -6.22 -1.50
C MET A 159 -10.06 -4.69 -1.43
N TRP A 160 -10.62 -4.05 -2.46
CA TRP A 160 -10.86 -2.61 -2.47
C TRP A 160 -11.84 -2.23 -1.37
N LEU A 161 -13.00 -2.88 -1.33
CA LEU A 161 -14.04 -2.60 -0.34
C LEU A 161 -13.57 -2.79 1.11
N GLU A 162 -12.77 -3.81 1.38
CA GLU A 162 -12.17 -4.02 2.71
C GLU A 162 -11.24 -2.86 3.12
N THR A 163 -10.44 -2.37 2.17
CA THR A 163 -9.55 -1.22 2.44
C THR A 163 -10.35 0.04 2.69
N GLU A 164 -11.35 0.32 1.85
CA GLU A 164 -12.23 1.49 1.99
C GLU A 164 -13.01 1.48 3.30
N ARG A 165 -13.47 0.30 3.75
CA ARG A 165 -14.15 0.16 5.06
C ARG A 165 -13.22 0.46 6.22
N HIS A 166 -11.98 -0.06 6.19
CA HIS A 166 -11.01 0.26 7.24
C HIS A 166 -10.64 1.74 7.22
N TRP A 167 -10.56 2.34 6.03
CA TRP A 167 -10.38 3.79 5.91
C TRP A 167 -11.57 4.56 6.49
N ASP A 168 -12.81 4.20 6.17
CA ASP A 168 -14.01 4.86 6.71
C ASP A 168 -14.08 4.79 8.24
N LEU A 169 -13.63 3.69 8.84
CA LEU A 169 -13.54 3.55 10.30
C LEU A 169 -12.48 4.46 10.89
N LEU A 170 -11.28 4.47 10.31
CA LEU A 170 -10.17 5.29 10.77
C LEU A 170 -10.47 6.80 10.60
N ARG A 171 -11.04 7.19 9.45
CA ARG A 171 -11.32 8.59 9.08
C ARG A 171 -12.21 9.33 10.09
N LYS A 172 -13.09 8.62 10.79
CA LYS A 172 -13.97 9.18 11.84
C LYS A 172 -13.22 9.80 13.01
N HIS A 173 -11.97 9.40 13.21
CA HIS A 173 -11.15 9.82 14.35
C HIS A 173 -10.03 10.79 13.95
N ILE A 174 -9.96 11.20 12.68
CA ILE A 174 -8.89 12.07 12.18
C ILE A 174 -9.47 13.46 11.83
N PRO A 175 -8.86 14.55 12.30
CA PRO A 175 -9.24 15.91 11.89
C PRO A 175 -9.10 16.12 10.38
N ASP A 176 -10.00 16.91 9.79
CA ASP A 176 -10.02 17.15 8.34
C ASP A 176 -8.72 17.76 7.80
N HIS A 177 -8.03 18.59 8.60
CA HIS A 177 -6.77 19.21 8.20
C HIS A 177 -5.59 18.21 8.12
N ASP A 178 -5.71 17.05 8.78
CA ASP A 178 -4.72 15.98 8.74
C ASP A 178 -5.02 14.93 7.67
N VAL A 179 -5.95 15.21 6.74
CA VAL A 179 -6.31 14.33 5.62
C VAL A 179 -6.30 15.09 4.30
N ILE A 180 -5.77 14.46 3.25
CA ILE A 180 -6.02 14.86 1.86
C ILE A 180 -6.48 13.65 1.03
N ASP A 181 -7.64 13.77 0.41
CA ASP A 181 -8.18 12.79 -0.52
C ASP A 181 -7.63 13.02 -1.94
N VAL A 182 -7.18 11.95 -2.58
CA VAL A 182 -6.60 11.96 -3.92
C VAL A 182 -7.29 10.89 -4.75
N ARG A 183 -7.82 11.29 -5.91
CA ARG A 183 -8.28 10.34 -6.92
C ARG A 183 -7.14 10.03 -7.88
N TYR A 184 -6.91 8.75 -8.12
CA TYR A 184 -5.86 8.27 -9.01
C TYR A 184 -5.99 8.83 -10.42
N GLU A 185 -7.22 8.90 -10.92
CA GLU A 185 -7.54 9.39 -12.26
C GLU A 185 -7.17 10.87 -12.42
N ASP A 186 -7.57 11.70 -11.46
CA ASP A 186 -7.25 13.13 -11.43
C ASP A 186 -5.73 13.37 -11.31
N LEU A 187 -5.03 12.54 -10.52
CA LEU A 187 -3.57 12.56 -10.40
C LEU A 187 -2.89 12.23 -11.74
N LEU A 188 -3.42 11.30 -12.53
CA LEU A 188 -2.86 10.98 -13.85
C LEU A 188 -3.16 12.05 -14.90
N GLU A 189 -4.34 12.66 -14.85
CA GLU A 189 -4.75 13.68 -15.81
C GLU A 189 -4.01 15.00 -15.59
N ALA A 190 -3.86 15.43 -14.33
CA ALA A 190 -3.15 16.65 -13.97
C ALA A 190 -2.14 16.43 -12.83
N PRO A 191 -1.02 15.72 -13.07
CA PRO A 191 -0.06 15.35 -12.03
C PRO A 191 0.51 16.57 -11.30
N LYS A 192 0.96 17.59 -12.03
CA LYS A 192 1.55 18.80 -11.43
C LYS A 192 0.58 19.50 -10.48
N ALA A 193 -0.68 19.65 -10.89
CA ALA A 193 -1.69 20.36 -10.10
C ALA A 193 -2.01 19.60 -8.80
N HIS A 194 -2.19 18.27 -8.88
CA HIS A 194 -2.49 17.44 -7.71
C HIS A 194 -1.30 17.29 -6.78
N LEU A 195 -0.08 17.15 -7.32
CA LEU A 195 1.14 17.14 -6.51
C LEU A 195 1.35 18.47 -5.80
N ALA A 196 1.07 19.61 -6.44
CA ALA A 196 1.15 20.92 -5.77
C ALA A 196 0.16 21.05 -4.60
N LYS A 197 -1.07 20.53 -4.73
CA LYS A 197 -2.04 20.46 -3.62
C LYS A 197 -1.53 19.61 -2.46
N ILE A 198 -0.97 18.43 -2.76
CA ILE A 198 -0.39 17.53 -1.75
C ILE A 198 0.80 18.18 -1.06
N CYS A 199 1.70 18.85 -1.80
CA CYS A 199 2.83 19.61 -1.26
C CYS A 199 2.35 20.72 -0.31
N HIS A 200 1.39 21.54 -0.76
CA HIS A 200 0.82 22.62 0.05
C HIS A 200 0.22 22.09 1.35
N TRP A 201 -0.58 21.03 1.29
CA TRP A 201 -1.12 20.35 2.47
C TRP A 201 -0.03 19.77 3.38
N ALA A 202 1.03 19.19 2.80
CA ALA A 202 2.14 18.64 3.56
C ALA A 202 3.00 19.72 4.25
N GLY A 203 2.96 20.96 3.75
CA GLY A 203 3.74 22.10 4.24
C GLY A 203 5.08 22.29 3.51
N VAL A 204 5.16 21.89 2.23
CA VAL A 204 6.33 22.09 1.35
C VAL A 204 5.92 22.73 0.02
N GLU A 205 6.89 23.33 -0.66
CA GLU A 205 6.69 23.83 -2.02
C GLU A 205 6.67 22.69 -3.04
N TYR A 206 5.99 22.88 -4.17
CA TYR A 206 6.03 21.89 -5.25
C TYR A 206 7.42 21.82 -5.89
N SER A 207 7.95 20.60 -6.06
CA SER A 207 9.18 20.36 -6.81
C SER A 207 8.92 19.59 -8.12
N PRO A 208 9.38 20.07 -9.28
CA PRO A 208 9.32 19.31 -10.54
C PRO A 208 10.00 17.95 -10.46
N ARG A 209 10.99 17.79 -9.56
CA ARG A 209 11.71 16.52 -9.31
C ARG A 209 10.80 15.36 -8.93
N MET A 210 9.60 15.65 -8.43
CA MET A 210 8.58 14.64 -8.16
C MET A 210 8.17 13.83 -9.40
N LEU A 211 8.42 14.33 -10.61
CA LEU A 211 8.15 13.60 -11.86
C LEU A 211 9.39 12.93 -12.47
N ASP A 212 10.54 13.02 -11.80
CA ASP A 212 11.81 12.41 -12.24
C ASP A 212 12.02 10.99 -11.70
N TYR A 213 11.08 10.45 -10.92
CA TYR A 213 11.15 9.07 -10.40
C TYR A 213 11.44 7.97 -11.44
N PRO A 214 11.10 8.09 -12.76
CA PRO A 214 11.46 7.07 -13.74
C PRO A 214 12.97 6.88 -13.90
N THR A 215 13.82 7.85 -13.52
CA THR A 215 15.28 7.68 -13.61
C THR A 215 15.81 6.64 -12.63
N ASN A 216 15.09 6.40 -11.53
CA ASN A 216 15.51 5.55 -10.42
C ASN A 216 14.50 4.43 -10.13
N SER A 217 13.59 4.13 -11.07
CA SER A 217 12.58 3.09 -10.90
C SER A 217 12.21 2.43 -12.23
N SER A 218 11.52 1.29 -12.16
CA SER A 218 10.97 0.64 -13.35
C SER A 218 9.64 1.26 -13.82
N TYR A 219 9.17 2.33 -13.16
CA TYR A 219 7.88 2.94 -13.48
C TYR A 219 8.06 4.06 -14.52
N GLY A 220 7.27 4.03 -15.59
CA GLY A 220 7.18 5.12 -16.55
C GLY A 220 6.50 6.37 -15.97
N LYS A 221 6.57 7.48 -16.71
CA LYS A 221 5.86 8.74 -16.39
C LYS A 221 4.35 8.51 -16.28
N PRO A 222 3.60 9.39 -15.59
CA PRO A 222 2.15 9.28 -15.49
C PRO A 222 1.52 9.22 -16.88
N ASP A 223 0.65 8.25 -17.09
CA ASP A 223 -0.02 8.02 -18.37
C ASP A 223 -1.53 7.96 -18.12
N SER A 224 -2.25 8.98 -18.58
CA SER A 224 -3.70 9.08 -18.44
C SER A 224 -4.45 7.93 -19.10
N ARG A 225 -3.84 7.20 -20.06
CA ARG A 225 -4.43 5.99 -20.67
C ARG A 225 -4.51 4.80 -19.70
N LEU A 226 -3.92 4.91 -18.51
CA LEU A 226 -4.06 3.94 -17.42
C LEU A 226 -5.30 4.22 -16.54
N ALA A 227 -5.90 5.41 -16.66
CA ALA A 227 -7.19 5.73 -16.06
C ALA A 227 -8.34 5.15 -16.90
N HIS A 228 -9.45 4.84 -16.24
CA HIS A 228 -10.72 4.39 -16.85
C HIS A 228 -10.61 3.22 -17.84
N GLN A 229 -9.58 2.38 -17.71
CA GLN A 229 -9.35 1.27 -18.63
C GLN A 229 -10.47 0.24 -18.56
N TRP A 230 -11.26 0.20 -17.49
CA TRP A 230 -12.41 -0.69 -17.37
C TRP A 230 -13.45 -0.38 -18.46
N LYS A 231 -13.56 0.87 -18.92
CA LYS A 231 -14.51 1.27 -19.97
C LYS A 231 -14.21 0.61 -21.32
N SER A 232 -12.94 0.32 -21.62
CA SER A 232 -12.51 -0.23 -22.92
C SER A 232 -11.98 -1.65 -22.86
N LYS A 233 -11.54 -2.13 -21.69
CA LYS A 233 -10.87 -3.42 -21.52
C LYS A 233 -11.63 -4.43 -20.68
N ALA A 234 -12.64 -4.01 -19.91
CA ALA A 234 -13.43 -4.94 -19.10
C ALA A 234 -14.66 -5.43 -19.88
N ARG A 235 -15.03 -6.68 -19.65
CA ARG A 235 -16.29 -7.26 -20.17
C ARG A 235 -17.45 -6.81 -19.29
N SER A 236 -18.67 -6.71 -19.84
CA SER A 236 -19.90 -6.40 -19.08
C SER A 236 -20.05 -7.24 -17.80
N VAL A 237 -19.75 -8.55 -17.86
CA VAL A 237 -19.81 -9.42 -16.67
C VAL A 237 -18.78 -9.03 -15.58
N GLU A 238 -17.61 -8.55 -15.95
CA GLU A 238 -16.56 -8.13 -15.02
C GLU A 238 -16.92 -6.80 -14.36
N ILE A 239 -17.50 -5.86 -15.13
CA ILE A 239 -18.03 -4.59 -14.66
C ILE A 239 -19.15 -4.86 -13.64
N ARG A 240 -20.17 -5.62 -14.03
CA ARG A 240 -21.30 -5.97 -13.15
C ARG A 240 -20.87 -6.70 -11.88
N GLN A 241 -19.88 -7.59 -11.96
CA GLN A 241 -19.31 -8.26 -10.79
C GLN A 241 -18.60 -7.28 -9.85
N SER A 242 -17.85 -6.33 -10.40
CA SER A 242 -17.16 -5.32 -9.60
C SER A 242 -18.16 -4.39 -8.93
N GLU A 243 -19.15 -3.89 -9.66
CA GLU A 243 -20.19 -3.01 -9.11
C GLU A 243 -21.05 -3.71 -8.06
N ALA A 244 -21.43 -4.97 -8.28
CA ALA A 244 -22.17 -5.76 -7.29
C ALA A 244 -21.35 -6.05 -6.02
N ALA A 245 -20.02 -6.10 -6.12
CA ALA A 245 -19.15 -6.24 -4.96
C ALA A 245 -18.96 -4.91 -4.22
N ALA A 246 -18.71 -3.82 -4.95
CA ALA A 246 -18.51 -2.49 -4.38
C ALA A 246 -19.79 -1.95 -3.73
N GLY A 247 -20.95 -2.17 -4.35
CA GLY A 247 -22.23 -1.63 -3.92
C GLY A 247 -22.19 -0.10 -3.79
N ASP A 248 -22.83 0.43 -2.76
CA ASP A 248 -22.94 1.88 -2.53
C ASP A 248 -21.59 2.57 -2.30
N ALA A 249 -20.56 1.81 -1.88
CA ALA A 249 -19.22 2.37 -1.68
C ALA A 249 -18.64 2.97 -2.98
N LEU A 250 -19.04 2.45 -4.15
CA LEU A 250 -18.66 3.02 -5.45
C LEU A 250 -19.13 4.48 -5.57
N ILE A 251 -20.40 4.74 -5.22
CA ILE A 251 -21.01 6.07 -5.29
C ILE A 251 -20.46 6.96 -4.18
N GLN A 252 -20.27 6.42 -2.97
CA GLN A 252 -19.67 7.15 -1.85
C GLN A 252 -18.25 7.66 -2.16
N ARG A 253 -17.52 6.98 -3.05
CA ARG A 253 -16.21 7.41 -3.56
C ARG A 253 -16.29 8.25 -4.84
N SER A 254 -17.47 8.79 -5.15
CA SER A 254 -17.73 9.67 -6.31
C SER A 254 -17.41 9.02 -7.66
N TYR A 255 -17.65 7.70 -7.78
CA TYR A 255 -17.66 7.01 -9.06
C TYR A 255 -19.10 6.76 -9.49
N GLU A 256 -19.37 6.97 -10.78
CA GLU A 256 -20.68 6.71 -11.36
C GLU A 256 -20.83 5.22 -11.73
N PRO A 257 -22.02 4.62 -11.52
CA PRO A 257 -22.36 3.32 -12.07
C PRO A 257 -22.19 3.29 -13.59
N SER A 258 -21.80 2.14 -14.13
CA SER A 258 -21.54 1.98 -15.57
C SER A 258 -22.79 2.08 -16.46
N GLY A 259 -23.98 1.95 -15.88
CA GLY A 259 -25.24 1.79 -16.59
C GLY A 259 -25.55 0.34 -17.00
N GLU A 260 -24.68 -0.61 -16.67
CA GLU A 260 -24.96 -2.04 -16.85
C GLU A 260 -26.06 -2.54 -15.89
N ASP A 261 -26.77 -3.60 -16.29
CA ASP A 261 -27.82 -4.19 -15.46
C ASP A 261 -27.28 -4.65 -14.10
N ALA A 262 -27.96 -4.24 -13.02
CA ALA A 262 -27.58 -4.60 -11.67
C ALA A 262 -27.53 -6.13 -11.49
N LEU A 263 -26.42 -6.61 -10.94
CA LEU A 263 -26.19 -8.04 -10.73
C LEU A 263 -26.49 -8.42 -9.27
N SER A 264 -27.59 -9.12 -9.04
CA SER A 264 -27.87 -9.68 -7.71
C SER A 264 -26.97 -10.88 -7.41
N VAL A 265 -26.22 -10.81 -6.30
CA VAL A 265 -25.27 -11.84 -5.87
C VAL A 265 -25.71 -12.45 -4.53
N GLY A 266 -26.61 -13.41 -4.62
CA GLY A 266 -27.03 -14.27 -3.50
C GLY A 266 -25.98 -15.32 -3.09
N ALA A 267 -26.27 -16.08 -2.03
CA ALA A 267 -25.34 -17.05 -1.43
C ALA A 267 -24.75 -18.04 -2.45
N TRP A 268 -25.59 -18.63 -3.31
CA TRP A 268 -25.15 -19.56 -4.36
C TRP A 268 -24.12 -18.96 -5.32
N ARG A 269 -24.35 -17.73 -5.79
CA ARG A 269 -23.39 -17.04 -6.68
C ARG A 269 -22.07 -16.73 -5.96
N ARG A 270 -22.11 -16.41 -4.66
CA ARG A 270 -20.90 -16.22 -3.85
C ARG A 270 -20.09 -17.52 -3.74
N CYS A 271 -20.76 -18.65 -3.51
CA CYS A 271 -20.11 -19.97 -3.52
C CYS A 271 -19.51 -20.30 -4.88
N MET A 272 -20.23 -20.03 -5.97
CA MET A 272 -19.69 -20.20 -7.33
C MET A 272 -18.47 -19.31 -7.56
N TYR A 273 -18.51 -18.02 -7.20
CA TYR A 273 -17.34 -17.14 -7.34
C TYR A 273 -16.15 -17.60 -6.51
N ALA A 274 -16.37 -18.12 -5.29
CA ALA A 274 -15.30 -18.70 -4.48
C ALA A 274 -14.67 -19.93 -5.16
N ALA A 275 -15.49 -20.81 -5.73
CA ALA A 275 -15.03 -21.98 -6.46
C ALA A 275 -14.28 -21.59 -7.75
N THR A 276 -14.82 -20.69 -8.55
CA THR A 276 -14.18 -20.16 -9.78
C THR A 276 -12.86 -19.47 -9.46
N ASP A 277 -12.84 -18.64 -8.41
CA ASP A 277 -11.64 -17.96 -7.95
C ASP A 277 -10.54 -18.94 -7.54
N TRP A 278 -10.88 -19.99 -6.81
CA TRP A 278 -9.93 -21.04 -6.43
C TRP A 278 -9.37 -21.77 -7.66
N GLN A 279 -10.25 -22.22 -8.57
CA GLN A 279 -9.85 -22.92 -9.80
C GLN A 279 -8.96 -22.04 -10.69
N TRP A 280 -9.32 -20.77 -10.84
CA TRP A 280 -8.59 -19.83 -11.67
C TRP A 280 -7.20 -19.54 -11.09
N ARG A 281 -7.09 -19.28 -9.77
CA ARG A 281 -5.78 -19.05 -9.13
C ARG A 281 -4.87 -20.26 -9.22
N LEU A 282 -5.41 -21.47 -9.09
CA LEU A 282 -4.66 -22.70 -9.32
C LEU A 282 -4.08 -22.75 -10.73
N ARG A 283 -4.91 -22.53 -11.76
CA ARG A 283 -4.48 -22.50 -13.17
C ARG A 283 -3.47 -21.40 -13.45
N PHE A 284 -3.69 -20.20 -12.90
CA PHE A 284 -2.78 -19.07 -13.05
C PHE A 284 -1.40 -19.39 -12.48
N ARG A 285 -1.33 -19.94 -11.25
CA ARG A 285 -0.06 -20.33 -10.62
C ARG A 285 0.66 -21.42 -11.40
N ILE A 286 -0.05 -22.43 -11.88
CA ILE A 286 0.54 -23.49 -12.71
C ILE A 286 1.09 -22.90 -14.02
N ARG A 287 0.35 -21.99 -14.67
CA ARG A 287 0.80 -21.33 -15.90
C ARG A 287 2.02 -20.42 -15.67
N ARG A 288 2.05 -19.71 -14.55
CA ARG A 288 3.09 -18.72 -14.23
C ARG A 288 4.38 -19.34 -13.69
N TYR A 289 4.26 -20.32 -12.80
CA TYR A 289 5.39 -20.92 -12.08
C TYR A 289 5.79 -22.29 -12.65
N GLY A 290 4.93 -22.90 -13.47
CA GLY A 290 5.07 -24.29 -13.88
C GLY A 290 4.56 -25.26 -12.80
N ILE A 291 4.12 -26.45 -13.23
CA ILE A 291 3.54 -27.45 -12.33
C ILE A 291 4.55 -27.96 -11.29
N GLY A 292 5.82 -28.09 -11.67
CA GLY A 292 6.89 -28.58 -10.79
C GLY A 292 7.18 -27.65 -9.62
N LEU A 293 7.39 -26.35 -9.90
CA LEU A 293 7.65 -25.35 -8.85
C LEU A 293 6.45 -25.18 -7.92
N TYR A 294 5.23 -25.19 -8.48
CA TYR A 294 4.00 -25.11 -7.69
C TYR A 294 3.80 -26.34 -6.78
N ALA A 295 4.01 -27.55 -7.30
CA ALA A 295 3.92 -28.77 -6.52
C ALA A 295 4.98 -28.83 -5.41
N ALA A 296 6.21 -28.41 -5.72
CA ALA A 296 7.30 -28.32 -4.74
C ALA A 296 6.96 -27.34 -3.61
N ASP A 297 6.43 -26.14 -3.92
CA ASP A 297 5.98 -25.17 -2.91
C ASP A 297 4.85 -25.72 -2.04
N LEU A 298 3.85 -26.37 -2.65
CA LEU A 298 2.75 -27.00 -1.91
C LEU A 298 3.24 -28.09 -0.96
N LEU A 299 4.10 -28.99 -1.44
CA LEU A 299 4.67 -30.08 -0.64
C LEU A 299 5.55 -29.52 0.48
N ALA A 300 6.39 -28.52 0.19
CA ALA A 300 7.22 -27.87 1.20
C ALA A 300 6.39 -27.21 2.31
N ARG A 301 5.27 -26.56 1.97
CA ARG A 301 4.34 -26.00 2.96
C ARG A 301 3.64 -27.08 3.78
N LYS A 302 3.19 -28.16 3.15
CA LYS A 302 2.50 -29.27 3.82
C LYS A 302 3.42 -30.04 4.76
N LEU A 303 4.65 -30.31 4.33
CA LEU A 303 5.66 -31.08 5.06
C LEU A 303 6.55 -30.21 5.98
N ARG A 304 6.34 -28.88 5.97
CA ARG A 304 7.11 -27.89 6.76
C ARG A 304 8.63 -27.95 6.53
N ILE A 305 9.06 -28.32 5.31
CA ILE A 305 10.49 -28.38 4.94
C ILE A 305 10.99 -26.97 4.64
N HIS A 306 11.68 -26.35 5.60
CA HIS A 306 12.04 -24.93 5.55
C HIS A 306 12.96 -24.58 4.36
N SER A 307 13.98 -25.40 4.08
CA SER A 307 14.96 -25.16 3.02
C SER A 307 14.32 -25.15 1.62
N ILE A 308 13.50 -26.15 1.31
CA ILE A 308 12.77 -26.24 0.04
C ILE A 308 11.78 -25.08 -0.06
N ARG A 309 11.06 -24.76 1.03
CA ARG A 309 10.11 -23.64 1.05
C ARG A 309 10.80 -22.31 0.76
N GLN A 310 11.98 -22.07 1.31
CA GLN A 310 12.76 -20.87 1.05
C GLN A 310 13.20 -20.81 -0.42
N MET A 311 13.73 -21.91 -0.96
CA MET A 311 14.15 -22.00 -2.36
C MET A 311 12.98 -21.78 -3.33
N THR A 312 11.83 -22.44 -3.12
CA THR A 312 10.66 -22.29 -3.99
C THR A 312 10.10 -20.89 -3.91
N ARG A 313 10.13 -20.26 -2.74
CA ARG A 313 9.65 -18.89 -2.54
C ARG A 313 10.51 -17.87 -3.26
N ILE A 314 11.83 -17.96 -3.18
CA ILE A 314 12.74 -17.08 -3.92
C ILE A 314 12.43 -17.14 -5.43
N ARG A 315 12.29 -18.35 -5.98
CA ARG A 315 11.96 -18.52 -7.42
C ARG A 315 10.59 -17.97 -7.80
N ILE A 316 9.57 -18.18 -6.95
CA ILE A 316 8.23 -17.61 -7.16
C ILE A 316 8.31 -16.09 -7.14
N ASP A 317 9.06 -15.53 -6.18
CA ASP A 317 9.23 -14.10 -6.01
C ASP A 317 9.95 -13.46 -7.20
N ASP A 318 10.99 -14.12 -7.75
CA ASP A 318 11.69 -13.67 -8.96
C ASP A 318 10.77 -13.64 -10.18
N LEU A 319 9.97 -14.69 -10.37
CA LEU A 319 8.97 -14.75 -11.44
C LEU A 319 7.88 -13.69 -11.24
N ASP A 320 7.52 -13.41 -10.00
CA ASP A 320 6.53 -12.38 -9.68
C ASP A 320 7.05 -10.98 -9.96
N ASN A 321 8.29 -10.68 -9.58
CA ASN A 321 8.97 -9.43 -9.85
C ASN A 321 9.17 -9.22 -11.36
N ALA A 322 9.52 -10.28 -12.11
CA ALA A 322 9.66 -10.22 -13.56
C ALA A 322 8.35 -9.85 -14.26
N ALA A 323 7.20 -10.33 -13.76
CA ALA A 323 5.90 -9.99 -14.34
C ALA A 323 5.32 -8.64 -13.85
N MET A 324 5.97 -7.98 -12.89
CA MET A 324 5.60 -6.65 -12.40
C MET A 324 6.34 -5.51 -13.13
N ARG A 325 7.39 -5.84 -13.91
CA ARG A 325 8.15 -4.90 -14.76
C ARG A 325 7.50 -4.78 -16.14
#